data_AF-A0A9W8BAT9-F1
#
_entry.id   AF-A0A9W8BAT9-F1
#
_cell.length_a   1.000
_cell.length_b   1.000
_cell.length_c   1.000
_cell.angle_alpha   90.00
_cell.angle_beta   90.00
_cell.angle_gamma   90.00
#
_symmetry.space_group_name_H-M   'P 1'
#
loop_
_entity.id
_entity.type
_entity.pdbx_description
1 polymer ?
#
loop_
_entity_poly.entity_id
_entity_poly.type
_entity_poly.pdbx_seq_one_letter_code
_entity_poly.pdbx_strand_id
1 'polypeptide(L)'
;MSVNAAEASVNESRVYLVDVPGHQKYRLDRDSYLPMARGIVFVVDSIRIAETIRPAAELLYDILANGKVQAHETPLLLLCNKQDDPAALSNARVQALLEDEIDRLRTTRQAGLDSLRTAHLAGASGASGGAAAAGDEDDLAADERSSDFLGYEGKKFSFEHLPNSVQVSESSLVLGHDVGGLEHIERWISDTVNS
;
A
#
# COMPACT_ATOMS: atom_id res chain seq x y z
N MET A 1 11.38 20.10 2.45
CA MET A 1 10.68 19.59 1.27
C MET A 1 9.23 19.51 1.67
N SER A 2 8.40 20.38 1.11
CA SER A 2 6.94 20.27 1.20
C SER A 2 6.46 19.24 0.18
N VAL A 3 5.26 18.70 0.38
CA VAL A 3 4.52 18.06 -0.71
C VAL A 3 4.42 19.05 -1.88
N ASN A 4 4.72 18.59 -3.08
CA ASN A 4 4.58 19.40 -4.29
C ASN A 4 3.31 18.98 -5.01
N ALA A 5 2.48 19.93 -5.42
CA ALA A 5 1.22 19.63 -6.08
C ALA A 5 1.01 20.58 -7.26
N ALA A 6 0.57 20.02 -8.39
CA ALA A 6 0.38 20.77 -9.62
C ALA A 6 -0.82 20.25 -10.39
N GLU A 7 -1.56 21.18 -11.00
CA GLU A 7 -2.52 20.84 -12.04
C GLU A 7 -1.77 20.52 -13.34
N ALA A 8 -2.12 19.39 -13.97
CA ALA A 8 -1.64 19.01 -15.28
C ALA A 8 -2.82 18.59 -16.17
N SER A 9 -2.57 18.54 -17.48
CA SER A 9 -3.52 17.98 -18.45
C SER A 9 -2.85 16.78 -19.12
N VAL A 10 -3.42 15.60 -18.93
CA VAL A 10 -2.95 14.33 -19.50
C VAL A 10 -4.03 13.84 -20.46
N ASN A 11 -3.71 13.72 -21.75
CA ASN A 11 -4.66 13.36 -22.82
C ASN A 11 -6.01 14.09 -22.69
N GLU A 12 -5.98 15.43 -22.64
CA GLU A 12 -7.16 16.30 -22.50
C GLU A 12 -7.91 16.21 -21.17
N SER A 13 -7.52 15.28 -20.28
CA SER A 13 -8.09 15.14 -18.93
C SER A 13 -7.31 16.01 -17.94
N ARG A 14 -8.02 16.82 -17.15
CA ARG A 14 -7.41 17.61 -16.08
C ARG A 14 -7.17 16.73 -14.87
N VAL A 15 -5.93 16.76 -14.37
CA VAL A 15 -5.49 15.96 -13.25
C VAL A 15 -4.73 16.81 -12.25
N TYR A 16 -4.85 16.46 -10.97
CA TYR A 16 -4.10 17.09 -9.90
C TYR A 16 -3.03 16.10 -9.42
N LEU A 17 -1.78 16.35 -9.80
CA LEU A 17 -0.66 15.50 -9.40
C LEU A 17 -0.10 16.01 -8.07
N VAL A 18 0.09 15.07 -7.14
CA VAL A 18 0.67 15.33 -5.83
C VAL A 18 1.91 14.46 -5.68
N ASP A 19 3.08 15.07 -5.67
CA ASP A 19 4.35 14.42 -5.36
C ASP A 19 4.58 14.41 -3.85
N VAL A 20 4.53 13.21 -3.30
CA VAL A 20 4.70 12.95 -1.87
C VAL A 20 6.09 12.38 -1.62
N PRO A 21 6.94 13.04 -0.80
CA PRO A 21 8.28 12.54 -0.59
C PRO A 21 8.29 11.21 0.18
N GLY A 22 9.06 10.23 -0.29
CA GLY A 22 9.06 8.85 0.23
C GLY A 22 9.68 8.64 1.63
N HIS A 23 10.19 9.68 2.30
CA HIS A 23 10.74 9.55 3.64
C HIS A 23 9.62 9.47 4.68
N GLN A 24 9.73 8.56 5.65
CA GLN A 24 8.75 8.29 6.71
C GLN A 24 8.23 9.54 7.47
N LYS A 25 8.99 10.64 7.51
CA LYS A 25 8.57 11.90 8.14
C LYS A 25 7.36 12.55 7.46
N TYR A 26 7.10 12.25 6.19
CA TYR A 26 5.95 12.79 5.44
C TYR A 26 4.75 11.85 5.42
N ARG A 27 4.75 10.82 6.29
CA ARG A 27 3.65 9.88 6.43
C ARG A 27 2.31 10.57 6.71
N LEU A 28 2.30 11.55 7.61
CA LEU A 28 1.08 12.30 7.94
C LEU A 28 0.55 13.11 6.75
N ASP A 29 1.45 13.74 6.01
CA ASP A 29 1.09 14.49 4.81
C ASP A 29 0.51 13.55 3.76
N ARG A 30 1.18 12.42 3.50
CA ARG A 30 0.69 11.36 2.60
C ARG A 30 -0.71 10.89 2.98
N ASP A 31 -0.91 10.54 4.25
CA ASP A 31 -2.16 9.97 4.74
C ASP A 31 -3.32 10.99 4.68
N SER A 32 -3.00 12.29 4.56
CA SER A 32 -3.98 13.35 4.32
C SER A 32 -4.45 13.41 2.85
N TYR A 33 -3.61 12.99 1.89
CA TYR A 33 -3.93 12.98 0.45
C TYR A 33 -4.52 11.67 -0.05
N LEU A 34 -4.16 10.52 0.55
CA LEU A 34 -4.70 9.20 0.17
C LEU A 34 -6.24 9.15 0.07
N PRO A 35 -7.03 9.78 0.97
CA PRO A 35 -8.49 9.81 0.88
C PRO A 35 -9.04 10.49 -0.38
N MET A 36 -8.27 11.42 -0.96
CA MET A 36 -8.67 12.23 -2.10
C MET A 36 -8.10 11.66 -3.41
N ALA A 37 -7.26 10.63 -3.33
CA ALA A 37 -6.58 10.06 -4.48
C ALA A 37 -7.54 9.18 -5.29
N ARG A 38 -7.66 9.48 -6.59
CA ARG A 38 -8.38 8.63 -7.56
C ARG A 38 -7.52 7.51 -8.13
N GLY A 39 -6.20 7.64 -8.03
CA GLY A 39 -5.23 6.63 -8.41
C GLY A 39 -3.90 6.90 -7.71
N ILE A 40 -3.11 5.85 -7.50
CA ILE A 40 -1.82 5.93 -6.82
C ILE A 40 -0.75 5.39 -7.77
N VAL A 41 0.28 6.20 -8.05
CA VAL A 41 1.48 5.73 -8.77
C VAL A 41 2.59 5.50 -7.75
N PHE A 42 3.01 4.25 -7.60
CA PHE A 42 4.09 3.85 -6.70
C PHE A 42 5.35 3.58 -7.50
N VAL A 43 6.31 4.51 -7.46
CA VAL A 43 7.54 4.43 -8.23
C VAL A 43 8.62 3.68 -7.46
N VAL A 44 9.23 2.69 -8.09
CA VAL A 44 10.36 1.93 -7.55
C VAL A 44 11.58 2.04 -8.45
N ASP A 45 12.76 2.02 -7.85
CA ASP A 45 14.03 1.94 -8.57
C ASP A 45 14.35 0.46 -8.84
N SER A 46 14.17 0.01 -10.08
CA SER A 46 14.33 -1.41 -10.44
C SER A 46 15.76 -1.94 -10.28
N ILE A 47 16.77 -1.08 -10.18
CA ILE A 47 18.17 -1.48 -9.96
C ILE A 47 18.42 -1.74 -8.47
N ARG A 48 17.91 -0.86 -7.61
CA ARG A 48 18.19 -0.87 -6.16
C ARG A 48 17.07 -1.47 -5.32
N ILE A 49 15.98 -1.92 -5.93
CA ILE A 49 14.83 -2.45 -5.19
C ILE A 49 15.21 -3.66 -4.33
N ALA A 50 16.17 -4.49 -4.74
CA ALA A 50 16.63 -5.61 -3.91
C ALA A 50 17.26 -5.17 -2.57
N GLU A 51 17.95 -4.01 -2.55
CA GLU A 51 18.57 -3.44 -1.34
C GLU A 51 17.56 -2.63 -0.51
N THR A 52 16.59 -2.02 -1.19
CA THR A 52 15.59 -1.12 -0.59
C THR A 52 14.22 -1.77 -0.41
N ILE A 53 14.15 -3.11 -0.53
CA ILE A 53 12.88 -3.84 -0.56
C ILE A 53 12.06 -3.64 0.71
N ARG A 54 12.72 -3.64 1.87
CA ARG A 54 12.06 -3.51 3.18
C ARG A 54 11.37 -2.15 3.35
N PRO A 55 12.07 -1.01 3.25
CA PRO A 55 11.41 0.30 3.37
C PRO A 55 10.37 0.53 2.24
N ALA A 56 10.60 0.01 1.04
CA ALA A 56 9.63 0.10 -0.06
C ALA A 56 8.34 -0.70 0.25
N ALA A 57 8.48 -1.95 0.72
CA ALA A 57 7.37 -2.81 1.09
C ALA A 57 6.61 -2.27 2.31
N GLU A 58 7.29 -1.69 3.30
CA GLU A 58 6.66 -1.03 4.43
C GLU A 58 5.82 0.17 3.99
N LEU A 59 6.37 1.01 3.10
CA LEU A 59 5.66 2.17 2.55
C LEU A 59 4.41 1.74 1.76
N LEU A 60 4.56 0.72 0.89
CA LEU A 60 3.48 0.18 0.07
C LEU A 60 2.42 -0.50 0.94
N TYR A 61 2.82 -1.27 1.94
CA TYR A 61 1.90 -1.88 2.90
C TYR A 61 1.09 -0.81 3.64
N ASP A 62 1.73 0.25 4.13
CA ASP A 62 1.02 1.31 4.83
C ASP A 62 0.02 2.07 3.93
N ILE A 63 0.26 2.13 2.62
CA ILE A 63 -0.69 2.70 1.64
C ILE A 63 -1.86 1.74 1.41
N LEU A 64 -1.58 0.46 1.16
CA LEU A 64 -2.59 -0.56 0.85
C LEU A 64 -3.44 -0.95 2.06
N ALA A 65 -2.87 -0.90 3.27
CA ALA A 65 -3.58 -1.13 4.52
C ALA A 65 -4.44 0.07 4.94
N ASN A 66 -4.39 1.20 4.22
CA ASN A 66 -5.23 2.35 4.52
C ASN A 66 -6.69 2.02 4.18
N GLY A 67 -7.56 2.02 5.21
CA GLY A 67 -8.97 1.66 5.05
C GLY A 67 -9.71 2.51 4.00
N LYS A 68 -9.30 3.75 3.77
CA LYS A 68 -9.90 4.61 2.73
C LYS A 68 -9.48 4.21 1.32
N VAL A 69 -8.22 3.80 1.15
CA VAL A 69 -7.71 3.28 -0.13
C VAL A 69 -8.42 1.99 -0.50
N GLN A 70 -8.69 1.11 0.47
CA GLN A 70 -9.47 -0.11 0.25
C GLN A 70 -10.96 0.20 0.00
N ALA A 71 -11.57 1.09 0.78
CA ALA A 71 -12.98 1.44 0.64
C ALA A 71 -13.31 2.10 -0.71
N HIS A 72 -12.37 2.85 -1.28
CA HIS A 72 -12.51 3.46 -2.61
C HIS A 72 -11.97 2.57 -3.74
N GLU A 73 -11.46 1.38 -3.43
CA GLU A 73 -10.80 0.47 -4.37
C GLU A 73 -9.77 1.19 -5.26
N THR A 74 -9.08 2.20 -4.70
CA THR A 74 -8.23 3.12 -5.44
C THR A 74 -7.18 2.33 -6.25
N PRO A 75 -7.16 2.46 -7.59
CA PRO A 75 -6.23 1.72 -8.43
C PRO A 75 -4.78 2.16 -8.16
N LEU A 76 -3.86 1.20 -8.23
CA LEU A 76 -2.44 1.39 -7.96
C LEU A 76 -1.61 0.95 -9.17
N LEU A 77 -0.75 1.85 -9.67
CA LEU A 77 0.26 1.57 -10.68
C LEU A 77 1.63 1.43 -10.00
N LEU A 78 2.16 0.21 -9.97
CA LEU A 78 3.54 -0.06 -9.58
C LEU A 78 4.46 0.22 -10.77
N LEU A 79 5.23 1.30 -10.68
CA LEU A 79 6.09 1.76 -11.76
C LEU A 79 7.55 1.39 -11.50
N CYS A 80 8.05 0.39 -12.24
CA CYS A 80 9.41 -0.10 -12.23
C CYS A 80 10.32 0.82 -13.07
N ASN A 81 10.94 1.80 -12.42
CA ASN A 81 11.75 2.82 -13.07
C ASN A 81 13.23 2.43 -13.23
N LYS A 82 13.92 3.10 -14.16
CA LYS A 82 15.33 2.90 -14.54
C LYS A 82 15.62 1.63 -15.34
N GLN A 83 14.68 1.25 -16.20
CA GLN A 83 14.80 0.07 -17.08
C GLN A 83 15.80 0.24 -18.23
N ASP A 84 16.42 1.42 -18.34
CA ASP A 84 17.54 1.68 -19.24
C ASP A 84 18.83 0.97 -18.82
N ASP A 85 18.97 0.62 -17.52
CA ASP A 85 20.16 -0.06 -17.02
C ASP A 85 19.99 -1.59 -17.15
N PRO A 86 20.98 -2.34 -17.69
CA PRO A 86 20.91 -3.79 -17.78
C PRO A 86 20.84 -4.51 -16.42
N ALA A 87 21.17 -3.83 -15.31
CA ALA A 87 20.99 -4.34 -13.96
C ALA A 87 19.55 -4.18 -13.42
N ALA A 88 18.65 -3.53 -14.17
CA ALA A 88 17.26 -3.37 -13.77
C ALA A 88 16.53 -4.71 -13.73
N LEU A 89 15.79 -4.93 -12.65
CA LEU A 89 14.92 -6.10 -12.51
C LEU A 89 13.63 -5.94 -13.32
N SER A 90 13.16 -7.04 -13.90
CA SER A 90 11.88 -7.09 -14.62
C SER A 90 10.67 -6.88 -13.71
N ASN A 91 9.56 -6.43 -14.29
CA ASN A 91 8.29 -6.25 -13.58
C ASN A 91 7.89 -7.44 -12.70
N ALA A 92 7.90 -8.64 -13.28
CA ALA A 92 7.53 -9.86 -12.58
C ALA A 92 8.44 -10.12 -11.37
N ARG A 93 9.74 -9.80 -11.49
CA ARG A 93 10.68 -10.01 -10.38
C ARG A 93 10.48 -8.99 -9.27
N VAL A 94 10.26 -7.72 -9.62
CA VAL A 94 10.00 -6.65 -8.65
C VAL A 94 8.70 -6.90 -7.90
N GLN A 95 7.64 -7.27 -8.64
CA GLN A 95 6.36 -7.65 -8.06
C GLN A 95 6.51 -8.79 -7.06
N ALA A 96 7.16 -9.90 -7.47
CA ALA A 96 7.36 -11.05 -6.60
C ALA A 96 8.17 -10.71 -5.33
N LEU A 97 9.19 -9.84 -5.43
CA LEU A 97 9.97 -9.39 -4.28
C LEU A 97 9.11 -8.59 -3.29
N LEU A 98 8.25 -7.70 -3.79
CA LEU A 98 7.35 -6.90 -2.96
C LEU A 98 6.29 -7.78 -2.31
N GLU A 99 5.71 -8.73 -3.05
CA GLU A 99 4.73 -9.67 -2.51
C GLU A 99 5.31 -10.53 -1.39
N ASP A 100 6.52 -11.07 -1.60
CA ASP A 100 7.25 -11.87 -0.61
C ASP A 100 7.56 -11.06 0.66
N GLU A 101 7.98 -9.80 0.52
CA GLU A 101 8.32 -8.98 1.68
C GLU A 101 7.07 -8.50 2.42
N ILE A 102 5.98 -8.18 1.72
CA ILE A 102 4.68 -7.87 2.33
C ILE A 102 4.13 -9.09 3.09
N ASP A 103 4.29 -10.30 2.56
CA ASP A 103 3.96 -11.55 3.24
C ASP A 103 4.70 -11.72 4.58
N ARG A 104 5.99 -11.40 4.59
CA ARG A 104 6.79 -11.40 5.83
C ARG A 104 6.34 -10.30 6.80
N LEU A 105 6.07 -9.09 6.31
CA LEU A 105 5.64 -7.96 7.14
C LEU A 105 4.32 -8.25 7.85
N ARG A 106 3.32 -8.80 7.14
CA ARG A 106 2.03 -9.11 7.77
C ARG A 106 2.14 -10.26 8.77
N THR A 107 2.93 -11.29 8.49
CA THR A 107 3.16 -12.40 9.42
C THR A 107 3.81 -11.89 10.71
N THR A 108 4.79 -10.99 10.58
CA THR A 108 5.47 -10.37 11.71
C THR A 108 4.53 -9.49 12.54
N ARG A 109 3.70 -8.66 11.89
CA ARG A 109 2.72 -7.80 12.58
C ARG A 109 1.62 -8.61 13.27
N GLN A 110 1.12 -9.68 12.64
CA GLN A 110 0.16 -10.61 13.24
C GLN A 110 0.73 -11.30 14.48
N ALA A 111 1.94 -11.87 14.38
CA ALA A 111 2.57 -12.54 15.53
C ALA A 111 2.78 -11.59 16.73
N GLY A 112 3.08 -10.31 16.45
CA GLY A 112 3.16 -9.27 17.48
C GLY A 112 1.82 -9.00 18.16
N LEU A 113 0.74 -8.86 17.38
CA LEU A 113 -0.62 -8.64 17.89
C LEU A 113 -1.13 -9.84 18.71
N ASP A 114 -0.87 -11.08 18.25
CA ASP A 114 -1.27 -12.28 18.97
C ASP A 114 -0.52 -12.44 20.29
N SER A 115 0.76 -12.04 20.32
CA SER A 115 1.55 -12.00 21.55
C SER A 115 0.99 -10.99 22.55
N LEU A 116 0.58 -9.81 22.08
CA LEU A 116 -0.07 -8.78 22.91
C LEU A 116 -1.45 -9.23 23.41
N ARG A 117 -2.26 -9.86 22.54
CA ARG A 117 -3.56 -10.44 22.92
C ARG A 117 -3.41 -11.52 23.98
N THR A 118 -2.46 -12.44 23.78
CA THR A 118 -2.16 -13.50 24.74
C THR A 118 -1.66 -12.94 26.06
N ALA A 119 -0.80 -11.92 26.05
CA ALA A 119 -0.34 -11.24 27.25
C ALA A 119 -1.48 -10.53 28.01
N HIS A 120 -2.40 -9.88 27.28
CA HIS A 120 -3.59 -9.26 27.87
C HIS A 120 -4.51 -10.30 28.54
N LEU A 121 -4.78 -11.42 27.86
CA LEU A 121 -5.60 -12.51 28.39
C LEU A 121 -4.93 -13.24 29.57
N ALA A 122 -3.61 -13.44 29.54
CA ALA A 122 -2.86 -14.05 30.64
C ALA A 122 -2.83 -13.15 31.89
N GLY A 123 -2.78 -11.83 31.72
CA GLY A 123 -2.86 -10.85 32.81
C GLY A 123 -4.22 -10.79 33.51
N ALA A 124 -5.29 -11.32 32.92
CA ALA A 124 -6.62 -11.40 33.52
C ALA A 124 -6.81 -12.61 34.48
N SER A 125 -5.82 -13.51 34.57
CA SER A 125 -5.91 -14.72 35.41
C SER A 125 -5.40 -14.54 36.86
N GLY A 126 -5.15 -13.29 37.29
CA GLY A 126 -4.57 -12.95 38.59
C GLY A 126 -5.52 -12.37 39.65
N ALA A 127 -6.85 -12.35 39.44
CA ALA A 127 -7.80 -11.83 40.43
C ALA A 127 -8.80 -12.91 40.88
N SER A 128 -8.50 -13.54 42.02
CA SER A 128 -9.47 -14.30 42.80
C SER A 128 -10.42 -13.36 43.56
N GLY A 129 -11.73 -13.48 43.33
CA GLY A 129 -12.75 -13.11 44.33
C GLY A 129 -14.01 -12.39 43.80
N GLY A 130 -15.15 -13.10 43.83
CA GLY A 130 -16.45 -12.48 44.17
C GLY A 130 -17.56 -12.42 43.09
N ALA A 131 -18.53 -13.33 43.22
CA ALA A 131 -19.99 -13.18 43.07
C ALA A 131 -20.65 -12.38 41.89
N ALA A 132 -21.44 -13.13 41.11
CA ALA A 132 -22.73 -12.86 40.43
C ALA A 132 -23.31 -11.42 40.24
N ALA A 133 -23.64 -11.09 38.98
CA ALA A 133 -24.87 -10.43 38.48
C ALA A 133 -24.74 -10.31 36.93
N ALA A 134 -25.58 -10.93 36.09
CA ALA A 134 -26.90 -10.48 35.62
C ALA A 134 -26.88 -9.14 34.84
N GLY A 135 -27.12 -9.23 33.52
CA GLY A 135 -27.70 -8.18 32.68
C GLY A 135 -26.76 -7.08 32.18
N ASP A 136 -26.33 -7.17 30.92
CA ASP A 136 -26.75 -6.25 29.85
C ASP A 136 -26.08 -6.72 28.55
N GLU A 137 -26.91 -7.12 27.58
CA GLU A 137 -26.49 -7.34 26.20
C GLU A 137 -26.17 -5.96 25.62
N ASP A 138 -24.95 -5.49 25.86
CA ASP A 138 -24.45 -4.25 25.29
C ASP A 138 -24.20 -4.50 23.80
N ASP A 139 -25.15 -4.02 23.01
CA ASP A 139 -25.26 -4.02 21.56
C ASP A 139 -24.20 -3.08 20.94
N LEU A 140 -22.94 -3.25 21.36
CA LEU A 140 -21.80 -2.51 20.83
C LEU A 140 -21.38 -3.16 19.51
N ALA A 141 -22.00 -2.65 18.44
CA ALA A 141 -21.52 -2.58 17.07
C ALA A 141 -20.36 -3.54 16.74
N ALA A 142 -20.74 -4.67 16.16
CA ALA A 142 -19.88 -5.68 15.55
C ALA A 142 -19.01 -5.20 14.36
N ASP A 143 -18.70 -3.90 14.23
CA ASP A 143 -18.12 -3.31 13.02
C ASP A 143 -16.62 -2.97 13.10
N GLU A 144 -15.93 -3.35 14.18
CA GLU A 144 -14.44 -3.28 14.24
C GLU A 144 -13.77 -4.66 14.03
N ARG A 145 -14.45 -5.57 13.33
CA ARG A 145 -13.91 -6.92 13.07
C ARG A 145 -13.32 -7.01 11.65
N SER A 146 -11.99 -6.99 11.58
CA SER A 146 -11.12 -7.41 10.45
C SER A 146 -10.86 -6.38 9.34
N SER A 147 -10.08 -5.32 9.62
CA SER A 147 -9.56 -4.43 8.56
C SER A 147 -8.02 -4.33 8.49
N ASP A 148 -7.29 -4.86 9.48
CA ASP A 148 -5.82 -4.71 9.52
C ASP A 148 -5.06 -5.76 8.69
N PHE A 149 -5.75 -6.80 8.20
CA PHE A 149 -5.10 -7.87 7.47
C PHE A 149 -5.21 -7.68 5.96
N LEU A 150 -4.06 -7.49 5.32
CA LEU A 150 -3.97 -7.28 3.89
C LEU A 150 -4.01 -8.62 3.13
N GLY A 151 -5.11 -8.87 2.42
CA GLY A 151 -5.35 -10.10 1.63
C GLY A 151 -6.04 -11.21 2.43
N TYR A 152 -5.81 -12.48 2.04
CA TYR A 152 -6.44 -13.65 2.69
C TYR A 152 -5.55 -14.29 3.76
N GLU A 153 -6.09 -14.50 4.96
CA GLU A 153 -5.37 -15.18 6.04
C GLU A 153 -5.00 -16.63 5.64
N GLY A 154 -3.81 -17.07 6.04
CA GLY A 154 -3.31 -18.41 5.72
C GLY A 154 -2.91 -18.62 4.25
N LYS A 155 -3.02 -17.60 3.39
CA LYS A 155 -2.50 -17.64 2.01
C LYS A 155 -1.33 -16.68 1.83
N LYS A 156 -0.41 -17.06 0.94
CA LYS A 156 0.65 -16.17 0.47
C LYS A 156 0.03 -14.92 -0.17
N PHE A 157 0.62 -13.75 0.03
CA PHE A 157 0.08 -12.49 -0.51
C PHE A 157 0.35 -12.46 -1.99
N SER A 158 -0.65 -11.96 -2.70
CA SER A 158 -0.60 -11.59 -4.08
C SER A 158 -1.36 -10.27 -4.17
N PHE A 159 -0.92 -9.37 -5.04
CA PHE A 159 -1.67 -8.14 -5.30
C PHE A 159 -3.10 -8.43 -5.81
N GLU A 160 -3.34 -9.61 -6.41
CA GLU A 160 -4.67 -10.07 -6.83
C GLU A 160 -5.64 -10.34 -5.67
N HIS A 161 -5.14 -10.47 -4.45
CA HIS A 161 -5.97 -10.66 -3.26
C HIS A 161 -6.59 -9.34 -2.76
N LEU A 162 -6.23 -8.21 -3.38
CA LEU A 162 -6.74 -6.90 -3.01
C LEU A 162 -7.96 -6.54 -3.86
N PRO A 163 -8.91 -5.77 -3.30
CA PRO A 163 -10.00 -5.21 -4.09
C PRO A 163 -9.50 -4.13 -5.08
N ASN A 164 -8.38 -3.49 -4.75
CA ASN A 164 -7.73 -2.48 -5.59
C ASN A 164 -7.15 -3.11 -6.87
N SER A 165 -7.39 -2.48 -8.03
CA SER A 165 -6.69 -2.85 -9.27
C SER A 165 -5.22 -2.47 -9.18
N VAL A 166 -4.32 -3.46 -9.13
CA VAL A 166 -2.88 -3.25 -9.15
C VAL A 166 -2.32 -3.60 -10.53
N GLN A 167 -1.69 -2.63 -11.18
CA GLN A 167 -1.00 -2.80 -12.46
C GLN A 167 0.49 -2.56 -12.29
N VAL A 168 1.32 -3.28 -13.04
CA VAL A 168 2.78 -3.14 -13.00
C VAL A 168 3.28 -2.72 -14.37
N SER A 169 4.12 -1.69 -14.43
CA SER A 169 4.67 -1.17 -15.69
C SER A 169 6.13 -0.79 -15.57
N GLU A 170 6.84 -0.88 -16.70
CA GLU A 170 8.26 -0.52 -16.83
C GLU A 170 8.38 0.94 -17.29
N SER A 171 9.35 1.67 -16.74
CA SER A 171 9.68 3.00 -17.22
C SER A 171 11.17 3.28 -17.20
N SER A 172 11.60 4.19 -18.08
CA SER A 172 12.87 4.89 -17.95
C SER A 172 12.62 6.38 -18.15
N LEU A 173 13.02 7.19 -17.18
CA LEU A 173 12.86 8.65 -17.21
C LEU A 173 14.13 9.37 -17.72
N VAL A 174 14.95 8.68 -18.52
CA VAL A 174 16.12 9.31 -19.16
C VAL A 174 15.67 10.16 -20.34
N LEU A 175 15.96 11.47 -20.29
CA LEU A 175 15.68 12.41 -21.37
C LEU A 175 16.24 11.89 -22.70
N GLY A 176 15.38 11.68 -23.70
CA GLY A 176 15.76 11.22 -25.04
C GLY A 176 15.86 9.70 -25.21
N HIS A 177 15.56 8.92 -24.18
CA HIS A 177 15.51 7.46 -24.24
C HIS A 177 14.24 6.96 -23.53
N ASP A 178 13.08 7.49 -23.94
CA ASP A 178 11.79 6.99 -23.47
C ASP A 178 11.55 5.63 -24.12
N VAL A 179 11.56 4.58 -23.29
CA VAL A 179 11.25 3.20 -23.72
C VAL A 179 9.72 2.98 -23.77
N GLY A 180 8.93 4.06 -23.89
CA GLY A 180 7.46 4.03 -23.92
C GLY A 180 6.81 4.02 -22.53
N GLY A 181 7.57 4.34 -21.48
CA GLY A 181 7.09 4.29 -20.11
C GLY A 181 6.10 5.42 -19.79
N LEU A 182 6.39 6.64 -20.29
CA LEU A 182 5.53 7.81 -20.06
C LEU A 182 4.17 7.66 -20.74
N GLU A 183 4.12 7.20 -21.99
CA GLU A 183 2.85 6.98 -22.70
C GLU A 183 1.93 5.99 -21.97
N HIS A 184 2.52 4.95 -21.36
CA HIS A 184 1.74 3.98 -20.59
C HIS A 184 1.19 4.60 -19.30
N ILE A 185 2.00 5.39 -18.58
CA ILE A 185 1.57 6.13 -17.39
C ILE A 185 0.45 7.12 -17.76
N GLU A 186 0.62 7.88 -18.83
CA GLU A 186 -0.37 8.86 -19.29
C GLU A 186 -1.69 8.19 -19.67
N ARG A 187 -1.63 7.05 -20.38
CA ARG A 187 -2.81 6.25 -20.70
C ARG A 187 -3.49 5.73 -19.43
N TRP A 188 -2.73 5.15 -18.50
CA TRP A 188 -3.27 4.65 -17.24
C TRP A 188 -3.93 5.74 -16.40
N ILE A 189 -3.32 6.93 -16.32
CA ILE A 189 -3.90 8.10 -15.66
C ILE A 189 -5.23 8.48 -16.34
N SER A 190 -5.25 8.52 -17.67
CA SER A 190 -6.44 8.88 -18.43
C SER A 190 -7.59 7.89 -18.21
N ASP A 191 -7.29 6.60 -18.22
CA ASP A 191 -8.28 5.54 -17.98
C ASP A 191 -8.85 5.63 -16.56
N THR A 192 -7.98 5.86 -15.56
CA THR A 192 -8.37 6.00 -14.14
C THR A 192 -9.23 7.24 -13.87
N VAL A 193 -9.00 8.33 -14.61
CA VAL A 193 -9.78 9.56 -14.48
C VAL A 193 -11.17 9.41 -15.10
N ASN A 194 -11.27 8.62 -16.18
CA ASN A 194 -12.50 8.46 -16.96
C ASN A 194 -13.34 7.23 -16.55
N SER A 195 -12.80 6.33 -15.73
CA SER A 195 -13.53 5.22 -15.08
C SER A 195 -14.43 5.71 -13.95
#